data_AF-A0A6V7KNV2-F1
#
_entry.id   AF-A0A6V7KNV2-F1
#
_cell.length_a   1.000
_cell.length_b   1.000
_cell.length_c   1.000
_cell.angle_alpha   90.00
_cell.angle_beta   90.00
_cell.angle_gamma   90.00
#
_symmetry.space_group_name_H-M   'P 1'
#
loop_
_entity.id
_entity.type
_entity.pdbx_description
1 polymer ?
#
loop_
_entity_poly.entity_id
_entity_poly.type
_entity_poly.pdbx_seq_one_letter_code
_entity_poly.pdbx_strand_id
1 'polypeptide(L)'
;GLSFSGNALNPWAITENAPEKAKKLASIVGCPTQNVEEMVKCLKTRPARQIARTDMDFMVFEFNPMTPFGPVVEKPSAERPFITKIPHEIIMRGEALDVPWITGVVPEEGLYPGADFCADPVLLKELDARWDELAPAILDFNYTIPLNKQVDVGRRIRQHYIGDGPIDKRTAMRLVHMIGDRLYVMGGVKAVKLMAKYNKSPIRYYYFTYHGADSLSYSMTRTQEDW
;
A
#
# COMPACT_ATOMS: atom_id res chain seq x y z
N GLY A 1 -19.58 -11.24 1.20
CA GLY A 1 -18.66 -10.57 0.28
C GLY A 1 -17.47 -11.46 -0.04
N LEU A 2 -16.75 -11.17 -1.10
CA LEU A 2 -15.49 -11.84 -1.47
C LEU A 2 -14.46 -10.77 -1.82
N SER A 3 -13.26 -10.86 -1.27
CA SER A 3 -12.18 -9.88 -1.47
C SER A 3 -10.88 -10.59 -1.83
N PHE A 4 -10.36 -10.34 -3.04
CA PHE A 4 -9.14 -10.98 -3.53
C PHE A 4 -7.93 -10.08 -3.28
N SER A 5 -6.93 -10.58 -2.55
CA SER A 5 -5.63 -9.92 -2.37
C SER A 5 -5.71 -8.45 -1.92
N GLY A 6 -6.73 -8.12 -1.12
CA GLY A 6 -6.96 -6.74 -0.66
C GLY A 6 -8.17 -6.62 0.25
N ASN A 7 -8.03 -5.84 1.31
CA ASN A 7 -9.08 -5.54 2.29
C ASN A 7 -8.75 -4.24 3.05
N ALA A 8 -9.71 -3.77 3.85
CA ALA A 8 -9.62 -2.48 4.55
C ALA A 8 -8.54 -2.39 5.64
N LEU A 9 -7.84 -3.49 5.99
CA LEU A 9 -6.72 -3.49 6.93
C LEU A 9 -5.35 -3.60 6.26
N ASN A 10 -5.29 -3.63 4.92
CA ASN A 10 -4.03 -3.41 4.22
C ASN A 10 -3.58 -1.96 4.42
N PRO A 11 -2.26 -1.69 4.55
CA PRO A 11 -1.77 -0.34 4.87
C PRO A 11 -2.18 0.69 3.80
N TRP A 12 -2.17 0.28 2.53
CA TRP A 12 -2.51 1.11 1.40
C TRP A 12 -4.02 1.41 1.25
N ALA A 13 -4.88 0.78 2.05
CA ALA A 13 -6.34 0.88 1.89
C ALA A 13 -6.95 2.18 2.45
N ILE A 14 -6.28 2.84 3.40
CA ILE A 14 -6.70 4.13 3.97
C ILE A 14 -5.55 5.11 3.82
N THR A 15 -5.76 6.17 3.04
CA THR A 15 -4.74 7.18 2.78
C THR A 15 -4.45 8.02 4.02
N GLU A 16 -3.22 7.96 4.50
CA GLU A 16 -2.73 8.84 5.54
C GLU A 16 -2.25 10.18 4.97
N ASN A 17 -2.25 11.18 5.85
CA ASN A 17 -1.78 12.54 5.57
C ASN A 17 -2.39 13.17 4.30
N ALA A 18 -3.63 12.78 3.97
CA ALA A 18 -4.33 13.23 2.77
C ALA A 18 -4.41 14.76 2.60
N PRO A 19 -4.58 15.58 3.66
CA PRO A 19 -4.57 17.04 3.52
C PRO A 19 -3.25 17.59 2.96
N GLU A 20 -2.10 17.08 3.42
CA GLU A 20 -0.80 17.51 2.93
C GLU A 20 -0.54 17.02 1.51
N LYS A 21 -0.99 15.79 1.18
CA LYS A 21 -0.94 15.29 -0.19
C LYS A 21 -1.78 16.16 -1.14
N ALA A 22 -2.98 16.58 -0.72
CA ALA A 22 -3.83 17.49 -1.50
C ALA A 22 -3.17 18.87 -1.71
N LYS A 23 -2.51 19.42 -0.69
CA LYS A 23 -1.73 20.68 -0.81
C LYS A 23 -0.56 20.53 -1.78
N LYS A 24 0.19 19.42 -1.71
CA LYS A 24 1.29 19.14 -2.64
C LYS A 24 0.78 19.08 -4.09
N LEU A 25 -0.30 18.34 -4.33
CA LEU A 25 -0.94 18.26 -5.65
C LEU A 25 -1.37 19.66 -6.13
N ALA A 26 -2.05 20.44 -5.27
CA ALA A 26 -2.47 21.79 -5.61
C ALA A 26 -1.28 22.68 -5.99
N SER A 27 -0.18 22.61 -5.23
CA SER A 27 1.05 23.35 -5.53
C SER A 27 1.62 22.99 -6.91
N ILE A 28 1.71 21.69 -7.24
CA ILE A 28 2.22 21.20 -8.53
C ILE A 28 1.41 21.77 -9.71
N VAL A 29 0.09 21.87 -9.58
CA VAL A 29 -0.79 22.42 -10.64
C VAL A 29 -1.02 23.93 -10.54
N GLY A 30 -0.22 24.64 -9.72
CA GLY A 30 -0.27 26.08 -9.59
C GLY A 30 -1.55 26.60 -8.93
N CYS A 31 -2.08 25.89 -7.94
CA CYS A 31 -3.22 26.30 -7.12
C CYS A 31 -2.78 26.74 -5.72
N PRO A 32 -3.51 27.70 -5.10
CA PRO A 32 -3.21 28.15 -3.75
C PRO A 32 -3.44 27.02 -2.74
N THR A 33 -2.69 27.03 -1.64
CA THR A 33 -2.70 25.97 -0.61
C THR A 33 -3.09 26.45 0.79
N GLN A 34 -3.24 27.77 0.98
CA GLN A 34 -3.47 28.38 2.29
C GLN A 34 -4.94 28.29 2.73
N ASN A 35 -5.87 28.39 1.78
CA ASN A 35 -7.31 28.28 2.02
C ASN A 35 -7.87 27.09 1.24
N VAL A 36 -8.58 26.19 1.93
CA VAL A 36 -9.10 24.95 1.35
C VAL A 36 -10.18 25.23 0.28
N GLU A 37 -11.03 26.22 0.48
CA GLU A 37 -12.09 26.57 -0.48
C GLU A 37 -11.49 27.15 -1.77
N GLU A 38 -10.52 28.05 -1.65
CA GLU A 38 -9.80 28.60 -2.79
C GLU A 38 -8.99 27.53 -3.53
N MET A 39 -8.32 26.65 -2.79
CA MET A 39 -7.59 25.50 -3.32
C MET A 39 -8.52 24.62 -4.16
N VAL A 40 -9.67 24.20 -3.60
CA VAL A 40 -10.64 23.35 -4.29
C VAL A 40 -11.24 24.07 -5.51
N LYS A 41 -11.57 25.37 -5.38
CA LYS A 41 -12.09 26.16 -6.50
C LYS A 41 -11.08 26.21 -7.65
N CYS A 42 -9.79 26.43 -7.35
CA CYS A 42 -8.74 26.41 -8.35
C CYS A 42 -8.54 25.02 -8.96
N LEU A 43 -8.51 23.95 -8.14
CA LEU A 43 -8.34 22.58 -8.64
C LEU A 43 -9.44 22.20 -9.64
N LYS A 44 -10.68 22.63 -9.39
CA LYS A 44 -11.82 22.42 -10.30
C LYS A 44 -11.67 23.11 -11.66
N THR A 45 -10.77 24.09 -11.82
CA THR A 45 -10.50 24.73 -13.12
C THR A 45 -9.35 24.07 -13.89
N ARG A 46 -8.60 23.15 -13.26
CA ARG A 46 -7.47 22.46 -13.90
C ARG A 46 -7.95 21.29 -14.77
N PRO A 47 -7.31 21.02 -15.91
CA PRO A 47 -7.60 19.82 -16.70
C PRO A 47 -7.42 18.55 -15.86
N ALA A 48 -8.41 17.65 -15.91
CA ALA A 48 -8.37 16.39 -15.15
C ALA A 48 -7.11 15.57 -15.44
N ARG A 49 -6.64 15.55 -16.70
CA ARG A 49 -5.38 14.87 -17.07
C ARG A 49 -4.15 15.49 -16.41
N GLN A 50 -4.14 16.81 -16.19
CA GLN A 50 -3.05 17.48 -15.47
C GLN A 50 -3.02 17.02 -14.01
N ILE A 51 -4.19 16.96 -13.36
CA ILE A 51 -4.34 16.46 -11.99
C ILE A 51 -3.89 15.00 -11.88
N ALA A 52 -4.41 14.13 -12.76
CA ALA A 52 -4.12 12.70 -12.72
C ALA A 52 -2.62 12.39 -12.89
N ARG A 53 -1.90 13.17 -13.72
CA ARG A 53 -0.46 12.98 -13.93
C ARG A 53 0.39 13.30 -12.70
N THR A 54 -0.14 14.07 -11.75
CA THR A 54 0.60 14.38 -10.51
C THR A 54 0.79 13.18 -9.60
N ASP A 55 0.09 12.07 -9.84
CA ASP A 55 0.22 10.85 -9.04
C ASP A 55 1.67 10.34 -8.99
N MET A 56 2.39 10.42 -10.11
CA MET A 56 3.81 10.06 -10.20
C MET A 56 4.71 10.95 -9.32
N ASP A 57 4.33 12.19 -9.03
CA ASP A 57 5.11 13.07 -8.16
C ASP A 57 5.09 12.61 -6.69
N PHE A 58 4.23 11.66 -6.33
CA PHE A 58 4.17 11.05 -5.00
C PHE A 58 4.93 9.73 -4.90
N MET A 59 5.35 9.16 -6.03
CA MET A 59 6.06 7.89 -6.10
C MET A 59 7.57 8.16 -6.12
N VAL A 60 8.26 7.80 -5.04
CA VAL A 60 9.67 8.18 -4.80
C VAL A 60 10.66 7.14 -5.30
N PHE A 61 10.20 5.92 -5.60
CA PHE A 61 11.01 4.84 -6.12
C PHE A 61 10.14 3.90 -6.96
N GLU A 62 10.33 3.95 -8.28
CA GLU A 62 9.38 3.35 -9.24
C GLU A 62 7.94 3.71 -8.88
N PHE A 63 7.00 2.76 -8.90
CA PHE A 63 5.60 2.99 -8.56
C PHE A 63 5.30 2.90 -7.05
N ASN A 64 6.25 3.29 -6.17
CA ASN A 64 6.09 3.21 -4.72
C ASN A 64 6.07 4.59 -4.05
N PRO A 65 5.12 4.87 -3.14
CA PRO A 65 3.99 4.01 -2.72
C PRO A 65 2.92 3.85 -3.83
N MET A 66 2.27 2.68 -3.88
CA MET A 66 1.32 2.32 -4.96
C MET A 66 0.02 3.13 -4.99
N THR A 67 -0.41 3.64 -3.82
CA THR A 67 -1.71 4.33 -3.68
C THR A 67 -1.53 5.67 -3.00
N PRO A 68 -0.99 6.69 -3.69
CA PRO A 68 -0.86 8.03 -3.11
C PRO A 68 -2.20 8.61 -2.66
N PHE A 69 -3.26 8.33 -3.43
CA PHE A 69 -4.65 8.74 -3.18
C PHE A 69 -5.59 7.54 -3.11
N GLY A 70 -6.51 7.57 -2.16
CA GLY A 70 -7.46 6.50 -1.88
C GLY A 70 -8.49 6.91 -0.83
N PRO A 71 -9.22 5.93 -0.24
CA PRO A 71 -10.18 6.19 0.82
C PRO A 71 -9.55 6.90 2.02
N VAL A 72 -10.31 7.79 2.67
CA VAL A 72 -9.88 8.50 3.89
C VAL A 72 -10.93 8.36 4.98
N VAL A 73 -10.54 8.51 6.24
CA VAL A 73 -11.49 8.65 7.34
C VAL A 73 -12.08 10.06 7.29
N GLU A 74 -13.37 10.14 7.00
CA GLU A 74 -14.09 11.39 6.83
C GLU A 74 -14.58 11.97 8.16
N LYS A 75 -14.79 13.28 8.18
CA LYS A 75 -15.44 13.94 9.31
C LYS A 75 -16.89 13.47 9.39
N PRO A 76 -17.43 13.17 10.59
CA PRO A 76 -18.85 12.87 10.76
C PRO A 76 -19.79 13.99 10.28
N SER A 77 -19.29 15.22 10.20
CA SER A 77 -20.02 16.39 9.71
C SER A 77 -20.05 16.53 8.18
N ALA A 78 -19.44 15.63 7.42
CA ALA A 78 -19.55 15.63 5.97
C ALA A 78 -21.02 15.39 5.55
N GLU A 79 -21.40 15.83 4.35
CA GLU A 79 -22.79 15.72 3.88
C GLU A 79 -23.24 14.26 3.76
N ARG A 80 -22.38 13.39 3.21
CA ARG A 80 -22.61 11.96 3.01
C ARG A 80 -21.31 11.16 3.20
N PRO A 81 -20.81 11.02 4.44
CA PRO A 81 -19.57 10.31 4.68
C PRO A 81 -19.75 8.83 4.35
N PHE A 82 -18.81 8.26 3.63
CA PHE A 82 -18.70 6.83 3.37
C PHE A 82 -18.14 6.09 4.59
N ILE A 83 -17.05 6.60 5.18
CA ILE A 83 -16.42 5.98 6.35
C ILE A 83 -15.88 7.03 7.33
N THR A 84 -16.31 6.94 8.60
CA THR A 84 -16.00 7.96 9.63
C THR A 84 -15.10 7.48 10.76
N LYS A 85 -14.69 6.20 10.72
CA LYS A 85 -13.78 5.57 11.68
C LYS A 85 -12.75 4.73 10.94
N ILE A 86 -11.61 4.50 11.56
CA ILE A 86 -10.60 3.59 11.01
C ILE A 86 -11.20 2.18 10.95
N PRO A 87 -11.08 1.43 9.83
CA PRO A 87 -11.68 0.10 9.68
C PRO A 87 -11.37 -0.88 10.82
N HIS A 88 -10.16 -0.81 11.37
CA HIS A 88 -9.75 -1.60 12.53
C HIS A 88 -10.69 -1.39 13.74
N GLU A 89 -11.07 -0.15 14.02
CA GLU A 89 -11.95 0.19 15.14
C GLU A 89 -13.39 -0.27 14.88
N ILE A 90 -13.86 -0.11 13.64
CA ILE A 90 -15.20 -0.56 13.22
C ILE A 90 -15.36 -2.06 13.51
N ILE A 91 -14.37 -2.86 13.09
CA ILE A 91 -14.41 -4.32 13.30
C ILE A 91 -14.31 -4.66 14.79
N MET A 92 -13.38 -4.04 15.53
CA MET A 92 -13.19 -4.32 16.96
C MET A 92 -14.39 -3.98 17.84
N ARG A 93 -15.25 -3.06 17.38
CA ARG A 93 -16.49 -2.68 18.06
C ARG A 93 -17.69 -3.53 17.65
N GLY A 94 -17.51 -4.49 16.74
CA GLY A 94 -18.61 -5.28 16.17
C GLY A 94 -19.55 -4.46 15.30
N GLU A 95 -19.09 -3.31 14.78
CA GLU A 95 -19.87 -2.43 13.90
C GLU A 95 -19.75 -2.83 12.43
N ALA A 96 -18.83 -3.72 12.09
CA ALA A 96 -18.71 -4.28 10.74
C ALA A 96 -19.93 -5.18 10.43
N LEU A 97 -20.46 -5.08 9.22
CA LEU A 97 -21.64 -5.83 8.81
C LEU A 97 -21.43 -7.35 8.99
N ASP A 98 -22.33 -7.99 9.75
CA ASP A 98 -22.28 -9.42 10.03
C ASP A 98 -22.89 -10.23 8.87
N VAL A 99 -22.06 -10.51 7.86
CA VAL A 99 -22.41 -11.33 6.69
C VAL A 99 -21.25 -12.26 6.33
N PRO A 100 -21.50 -13.37 5.61
CA PRO A 100 -20.43 -14.26 5.17
C PRO A 100 -19.38 -13.49 4.36
N TRP A 101 -18.10 -13.70 4.68
CA TRP A 101 -16.98 -13.06 3.98
C TRP A 101 -15.85 -14.04 3.71
N ILE A 102 -15.32 -13.98 2.51
CA ILE A 102 -14.16 -14.75 2.08
C ILE A 102 -13.09 -13.76 1.62
N THR A 103 -11.85 -13.96 2.05
CA THR A 103 -10.70 -13.24 1.52
C THR A 103 -9.50 -14.16 1.41
N GLY A 104 -8.44 -13.73 0.76
CA GLY A 104 -7.25 -14.55 0.60
C GLY A 104 -6.16 -13.82 -0.14
N VAL A 105 -5.03 -14.51 -0.27
CA VAL A 105 -3.81 -14.01 -0.91
C VAL A 105 -3.20 -15.10 -1.79
N VAL A 106 -2.23 -14.70 -2.60
CA VAL A 106 -1.30 -15.59 -3.32
C VAL A 106 0.05 -15.67 -2.59
N PRO A 107 0.97 -16.57 -2.96
CA PRO A 107 2.28 -16.66 -2.31
C PRO A 107 3.19 -15.46 -2.61
N GLU A 108 3.25 -15.01 -3.87
CA GLU A 108 4.14 -13.92 -4.31
C GLU A 108 3.42 -12.56 -4.48
N GLU A 109 2.54 -12.20 -3.55
CA GLU A 109 1.80 -10.91 -3.57
C GLU A 109 2.71 -9.69 -3.80
N GLY A 110 3.92 -9.75 -3.24
CA GLY A 110 4.88 -8.65 -3.34
C GLY A 110 5.43 -8.40 -4.74
N LEU A 111 5.13 -9.27 -5.73
CA LEU A 111 5.41 -8.97 -7.13
C LEU A 111 4.65 -7.71 -7.58
N TYR A 112 3.50 -7.39 -6.99
CA TYR A 112 2.91 -6.06 -7.16
C TYR A 112 3.09 -5.26 -5.85
N PRO A 113 3.98 -4.26 -5.79
CA PRO A 113 4.66 -3.58 -6.92
C PRO A 113 6.12 -4.03 -7.13
N GLY A 114 6.62 -5.03 -6.40
CA GLY A 114 8.05 -5.37 -6.37
C GLY A 114 8.64 -5.73 -7.73
N ALA A 115 7.83 -6.24 -8.67
CA ALA A 115 8.25 -6.63 -10.01
C ALA A 115 8.83 -5.48 -10.85
N ASP A 116 8.53 -4.23 -10.52
CA ASP A 116 9.08 -3.06 -11.23
C ASP A 116 10.59 -2.89 -10.99
N PHE A 117 11.13 -3.45 -9.90
CA PHE A 117 12.53 -3.30 -9.53
C PHE A 117 13.23 -4.59 -9.10
N CYS A 118 12.51 -5.67 -8.80
CA CYS A 118 13.11 -6.90 -8.26
C CYS A 118 13.97 -7.67 -9.27
N ALA A 119 13.76 -7.43 -10.57
CA ALA A 119 14.53 -8.04 -11.65
C ALA A 119 15.66 -7.14 -12.19
N ASP A 120 15.74 -5.87 -11.77
CA ASP A 120 16.73 -4.91 -12.26
C ASP A 120 17.92 -4.79 -11.28
N PRO A 121 19.13 -5.26 -11.65
CA PRO A 121 20.29 -5.20 -10.77
C PRO A 121 20.72 -3.77 -10.38
N VAL A 122 20.43 -2.76 -11.21
CA VAL A 122 20.74 -1.36 -10.93
C VAL A 122 19.79 -0.85 -9.85
N LEU A 123 18.49 -1.09 -9.99
CA LEU A 123 17.49 -0.67 -9.00
C LEU A 123 17.65 -1.41 -7.68
N LEU A 124 17.97 -2.70 -7.69
CA LEU A 124 18.27 -3.45 -6.47
C LEU A 124 19.48 -2.87 -5.71
N LYS A 125 20.54 -2.50 -6.44
CA LYS A 125 21.73 -1.89 -5.83
C LYS A 125 21.43 -0.49 -5.28
N GLU A 126 20.61 0.29 -5.98
CA GLU A 126 20.14 1.58 -5.48
C GLU A 126 19.30 1.41 -4.20
N LEU A 127 18.37 0.46 -4.20
CA LEU A 127 17.54 0.12 -3.05
C LEU A 127 18.39 -0.32 -1.85
N ASP A 128 19.42 -1.13 -2.07
CA ASP A 128 20.36 -1.53 -1.00
C ASP A 128 21.07 -0.32 -0.40
N ALA A 129 21.57 0.58 -1.24
CA ALA A 129 22.32 1.76 -0.82
C ALA A 129 21.44 2.82 -0.13
N ARG A 130 20.17 2.93 -0.52
CA ARG A 130 19.20 3.93 -0.02
C ARG A 130 18.11 3.31 0.86
N TRP A 131 18.33 2.11 1.41
CA TRP A 131 17.30 1.35 2.13
C TRP A 131 16.61 2.17 3.22
N ASP A 132 17.38 2.87 4.05
CA ASP A 132 16.84 3.66 5.17
C ASP A 132 15.91 4.79 4.72
N GLU A 133 16.09 5.29 3.50
CA GLU A 133 15.27 6.33 2.88
C GLU A 133 14.04 5.76 2.18
N LEU A 134 14.19 4.64 1.48
CA LEU A 134 13.18 4.10 0.56
C LEU A 134 12.21 3.11 1.23
N ALA A 135 12.65 2.39 2.25
CA ALA A 135 11.84 1.39 2.94
C ALA A 135 10.49 1.94 3.45
N PRO A 136 10.40 3.15 4.04
CA PRO A 136 9.13 3.72 4.48
C PRO A 136 8.09 3.91 3.37
N ALA A 137 8.53 4.17 2.14
CA ALA A 137 7.66 4.32 0.98
C ALA A 137 7.24 2.96 0.39
N ILE A 138 8.21 2.05 0.21
CA ILE A 138 7.98 0.72 -0.36
C ILE A 138 7.09 -0.14 0.56
N LEU A 139 7.29 -0.01 1.87
CA LEU A 139 6.57 -0.78 2.89
C LEU A 139 5.41 0.01 3.52
N ASP A 140 5.06 1.16 2.93
CA ASP A 140 3.91 1.98 3.28
C ASP A 140 3.77 2.24 4.79
N PHE A 141 4.81 2.84 5.37
CA PHE A 141 4.80 3.27 6.78
C PHE A 141 5.28 4.71 7.00
N ASN A 142 5.42 5.49 5.92
CA ASN A 142 5.82 6.90 5.93
C ASN A 142 5.03 7.77 6.93
N TYR A 143 3.74 7.50 7.10
CA TYR A 143 2.85 8.30 7.94
C TYR A 143 2.16 7.48 9.05
N THR A 144 2.54 6.22 9.22
CA THR A 144 1.94 5.33 10.23
C THR A 144 2.84 5.11 11.45
N ILE A 145 4.11 5.54 11.38
CA ILE A 145 5.04 5.53 12.51
C ILE A 145 5.80 6.84 12.62
N PRO A 146 6.30 7.22 13.82
CA PRO A 146 7.10 8.42 14.00
C PRO A 146 8.36 8.42 13.13
N LEU A 147 8.73 9.59 12.57
CA LEU A 147 9.89 9.77 11.69
C LEU A 147 11.19 9.23 12.32
N ASN A 148 11.41 9.50 13.61
CA ASN A 148 12.59 9.03 14.34
C ASN A 148 12.65 7.51 14.59
N LYS A 149 11.60 6.76 14.20
CA LYS A 149 11.54 5.30 14.29
C LYS A 149 11.65 4.62 12.93
N GLN A 150 11.52 5.35 11.82
CA GLN A 150 11.46 4.77 10.48
C GLN A 150 12.72 3.98 10.12
N VAL A 151 13.90 4.54 10.37
CA VAL A 151 15.18 3.89 10.10
C VAL A 151 15.33 2.60 10.91
N ASP A 152 15.04 2.63 12.22
CA ASP A 152 15.14 1.45 13.08
C ASP A 152 14.17 0.33 12.62
N VAL A 153 12.92 0.69 12.34
CA VAL A 153 11.92 -0.27 11.87
C VAL A 153 12.32 -0.85 10.51
N GLY A 154 12.72 -0.01 9.55
CA GLY A 154 13.18 -0.44 8.23
C GLY A 154 14.36 -1.41 8.30
N ARG A 155 15.37 -1.11 9.13
CA ARG A 155 16.54 -1.98 9.33
C ARG A 155 16.18 -3.31 9.99
N ARG A 156 15.28 -3.32 10.98
CA ARG A 156 14.80 -4.55 11.61
C ARG A 156 14.05 -5.45 10.63
N ILE A 157 13.23 -4.86 9.76
CA ILE A 157 12.56 -5.60 8.68
C ILE A 157 13.59 -6.17 7.71
N ARG A 158 14.55 -5.35 7.23
CA ARG A 158 15.64 -5.83 6.37
C ARG A 158 16.42 -6.99 7.00
N GLN A 159 16.77 -6.88 8.27
CA GLN A 159 17.48 -7.95 8.99
C GLN A 159 16.69 -9.26 9.00
N HIS A 160 15.36 -9.19 9.14
CA HIS A 160 14.53 -10.39 9.19
C HIS A 160 14.50 -11.16 7.86
N TYR A 161 14.33 -10.47 6.73
CA TYR A 161 14.17 -11.12 5.42
C TYR A 161 15.49 -11.26 4.65
N ILE A 162 16.38 -10.26 4.73
CA ILE A 162 17.61 -10.19 3.93
C ILE A 162 18.83 -10.59 4.77
N GLY A 163 18.83 -10.26 6.07
CA GLY A 163 19.97 -10.42 6.96
C GLY A 163 21.09 -9.43 6.64
N ASP A 164 22.34 -9.84 6.86
CA ASP A 164 23.52 -9.00 6.65
C ASP A 164 23.97 -8.94 5.18
N GLY A 165 23.34 -9.72 4.30
CA GLY A 165 23.63 -9.74 2.87
C GLY A 165 23.13 -8.48 2.13
N PRO A 166 23.58 -8.26 0.89
CA PRO A 166 23.07 -7.16 0.05
C PRO A 166 21.67 -7.47 -0.50
N ILE A 167 20.91 -6.43 -0.82
CA ILE A 167 19.74 -6.56 -1.71
C ILE A 167 20.25 -6.70 -3.15
N ASP A 168 20.24 -7.95 -3.64
CA ASP A 168 20.62 -8.32 -5.01
C ASP A 168 19.72 -9.44 -5.56
N LYS A 169 20.00 -9.90 -6.79
CA LYS A 169 19.23 -10.96 -7.46
C LYS A 169 19.04 -12.24 -6.62
N ARG A 170 20.02 -12.60 -5.77
CA ARG A 170 19.95 -13.79 -4.91
C ARG A 170 18.95 -13.62 -3.75
N THR A 171 18.69 -12.38 -3.37
CA THR A 171 17.77 -12.02 -2.28
C THR A 171 16.44 -11.45 -2.79
N ALA A 172 16.28 -11.28 -4.10
CA ALA A 172 15.13 -10.60 -4.69
C ALA A 172 13.80 -11.31 -4.37
N MET A 173 13.76 -12.63 -4.29
CA MET A 173 12.56 -13.35 -3.81
C MET A 173 12.24 -13.09 -2.33
N ARG A 174 13.25 -12.91 -1.49
CA ARG A 174 13.02 -12.54 -0.08
C ARG A 174 12.50 -11.12 0.04
N LEU A 175 12.90 -10.24 -0.87
CA LEU A 175 12.34 -8.89 -1.00
C LEU A 175 10.87 -8.94 -1.45
N VAL A 176 10.53 -9.78 -2.44
CA VAL A 176 9.14 -10.04 -2.85
C VAL A 176 8.31 -10.53 -1.67
N HIS A 177 8.77 -11.51 -0.90
CA HIS A 177 8.06 -11.98 0.30
C HIS A 177 7.91 -10.88 1.36
N MET A 178 8.95 -10.07 1.61
CA MET A 178 8.89 -8.95 2.54
C MET A 178 7.79 -7.94 2.17
N ILE A 179 7.73 -7.56 0.89
CA ILE A 179 6.72 -6.63 0.36
C ILE A 179 5.33 -7.26 0.45
N GLY A 180 5.20 -8.52 0.03
CA GLY A 180 3.96 -9.29 0.08
C GLY A 180 3.38 -9.38 1.49
N ASP A 181 4.24 -9.72 2.45
CA ASP A 181 3.84 -9.84 3.85
C ASP A 181 3.32 -8.52 4.41
N ARG A 182 4.05 -7.42 4.16
CA ARG A 182 3.68 -6.10 4.65
C ARG A 182 2.40 -5.56 4.00
N LEU A 183 2.33 -5.61 2.68
CA LEU A 183 1.29 -4.92 1.92
C LEU A 183 0.00 -5.74 1.82
N TYR A 184 0.07 -7.08 1.91
CA TYR A 184 -1.07 -7.96 1.64
C TYR A 184 -1.36 -8.95 2.77
N VAL A 185 -0.41 -9.85 3.06
CA VAL A 185 -0.66 -11.02 3.91
C VAL A 185 -1.04 -10.61 5.33
N MET A 186 -0.27 -9.72 5.96
CA MET A 186 -0.51 -9.33 7.35
C MET A 186 -1.84 -8.59 7.52
N GLY A 187 -2.24 -7.77 6.54
CA GLY A 187 -3.56 -7.13 6.51
C GLY A 187 -4.68 -8.17 6.42
N GLY A 188 -4.57 -9.13 5.50
CA GLY A 188 -5.53 -10.24 5.34
C GLY A 188 -5.67 -11.11 6.58
N VAL A 189 -4.55 -11.56 7.15
CA VAL A 189 -4.52 -12.38 8.38
C VAL A 189 -5.13 -11.61 9.55
N LYS A 190 -4.85 -10.31 9.68
CA LYS A 190 -5.44 -9.48 10.74
C LYS A 190 -6.94 -9.32 10.54
N ALA A 191 -7.38 -9.05 9.31
CA ALA A 191 -8.78 -8.83 8.99
C ALA A 191 -9.63 -10.09 9.23
N VAL A 192 -9.18 -11.26 8.75
CA VAL A 192 -9.92 -12.51 8.97
C VAL A 192 -10.03 -12.85 10.46
N LYS A 193 -8.95 -12.68 11.24
CA LYS A 193 -8.97 -12.94 12.69
C LYS A 193 -9.92 -12.02 13.43
N LEU A 194 -9.93 -10.73 13.10
CA LEU A 194 -10.82 -9.76 13.74
C LEU A 194 -12.28 -9.98 13.33
N MET A 195 -12.55 -10.15 12.04
CA MET A 195 -13.91 -10.43 11.55
C MET A 195 -14.46 -11.73 12.16
N ALA A 196 -13.67 -12.80 12.21
CA ALA A 196 -14.10 -14.06 12.82
C ALA A 196 -14.32 -13.98 14.33
N LYS A 197 -13.65 -13.04 15.01
CA LYS A 197 -13.82 -12.81 16.46
C LYS A 197 -15.09 -12.02 16.78
N TYR A 198 -15.42 -11.02 15.97
CA TYR A 198 -16.48 -10.05 16.28
C TYR A 198 -17.79 -10.29 15.52
N ASN A 199 -17.77 -11.03 14.41
CA ASN A 199 -18.96 -11.39 13.63
C ASN A 199 -19.33 -12.86 13.83
N LYS A 200 -20.61 -13.21 13.62
CA LYS A 200 -21.12 -14.59 13.76
C LYS A 200 -21.16 -15.34 12.43
N SER A 201 -21.26 -14.61 11.32
CA SER A 201 -21.32 -15.20 9.98
C SER A 201 -20.02 -15.92 9.61
N PRO A 202 -20.08 -16.92 8.71
CA PRO A 202 -18.89 -17.63 8.26
C PRO A 202 -17.83 -16.70 7.64
N ILE A 203 -16.63 -16.73 8.21
CA ILE A 203 -15.45 -16.07 7.66
C ILE A 203 -14.49 -17.15 7.15
N ARG A 204 -14.03 -17.03 5.90
CA ARG A 204 -13.07 -17.95 5.29
C ARG A 204 -11.84 -17.21 4.78
N TYR A 205 -10.69 -17.85 4.87
CA TYR A 205 -9.43 -17.39 4.29
C TYR A 205 -8.92 -18.41 3.28
N TYR A 206 -8.60 -17.99 2.06
CA TYR A 206 -7.98 -18.86 1.06
C TYR A 206 -6.52 -18.46 0.82
N TYR A 207 -5.75 -19.42 0.36
CA TYR A 207 -4.39 -19.22 -0.13
C TYR A 207 -4.31 -19.86 -1.52
N PHE A 208 -4.15 -19.05 -2.56
CA PHE A 208 -4.28 -19.49 -3.94
C PHE A 208 -2.90 -19.70 -4.58
N THR A 209 -2.56 -20.96 -4.87
CA THR A 209 -1.20 -21.36 -5.29
C THR A 209 -1.14 -21.87 -6.73
N TYR A 210 -2.20 -21.67 -7.52
CA TYR A 210 -2.17 -22.09 -8.92
C TYR A 210 -1.32 -21.12 -9.73
N HIS A 211 -0.30 -21.66 -10.40
CA HIS A 211 0.59 -20.90 -11.26
C HIS A 211 0.01 -20.82 -12.68
N GLY A 212 -0.25 -19.59 -13.14
CA GLY A 212 -0.75 -19.33 -14.49
C GLY A 212 0.32 -19.52 -15.57
N ALA A 213 -0.09 -19.74 -16.82
CA ALA A 213 0.86 -19.78 -17.95
C ALA A 213 1.38 -18.38 -18.31
N ASP A 214 0.59 -17.34 -18.01
CA ASP A 214 0.92 -15.94 -18.24
C ASP A 214 0.70 -15.15 -16.93
N SER A 215 1.58 -14.19 -16.67
CA SER A 215 1.50 -13.30 -15.50
C SER A 215 1.84 -11.85 -15.88
N LEU A 216 1.20 -10.90 -15.18
CA LEU A 216 1.56 -9.48 -15.26
C LEU A 216 3.02 -9.25 -14.84
N SER A 217 3.55 -10.06 -13.92
CA SER A 217 4.94 -9.95 -13.46
C SER A 217 5.95 -10.13 -14.59
N TYR A 218 5.65 -10.92 -15.63
CA TYR A 218 6.54 -11.06 -16.80
C TYR A 218 6.66 -9.75 -17.58
N SER A 219 5.55 -9.00 -17.70
CA SER A 219 5.58 -7.68 -18.34
C SER A 219 6.32 -6.65 -17.49
N MET A 220 6.12 -6.67 -16.16
CA MET A 220 6.74 -5.71 -15.24
C MET A 220 8.25 -5.93 -15.12
N THR A 221 8.67 -7.18 -14.88
CA THR A 221 10.08 -7.56 -14.78
C THR A 221 10.81 -7.53 -16.12
N ARG A 222 10.07 -7.56 -17.25
CA ARG A 222 10.59 -7.74 -18.62
C ARG A 222 11.39 -9.03 -18.79
N THR A 223 11.04 -10.07 -18.02
CA THR A 223 11.65 -11.40 -18.07
C THR A 223 10.57 -12.48 -18.09
N GLN A 224 10.97 -13.69 -18.46
CA GLN A 224 10.17 -14.92 -18.29
C GLN A 224 10.76 -15.76 -17.15
N GLU A 225 11.55 -15.15 -16.26
CA GLU A 225 12.04 -15.83 -15.07
C GLU A 225 10.83 -16.13 -14.17
N ASP A 226 10.83 -17.32 -13.59
CA ASP A 226 9.84 -17.72 -12.61
C ASP A 226 10.26 -17.15 -11.25
N TRP A 227 9.35 -16.41 -10.63
CA TRP A 227 9.55 -15.69 -9.36
C TRP A 227 8.67 -16.34 -8.30
#